data_AF-A0A9D9MIY6-F1
#
_entry.id   AF-A0A9D9MIY6-F1
#
_cell.length_a   1.000
_cell.length_b   1.000
_cell.length_c   1.000
_cell.angle_alpha   90.00
_cell.angle_beta   90.00
_cell.angle_gamma   90.00
#
_symmetry.space_group_name_H-M   'P 1'
#
loop_
_entity.id
_entity.type
_entity.pdbx_description
1 polymer ?
#
loop_
_entity_poly.entity_id
_entity_poly.type
_entity_poly.pdbx_seq_one_letter_code
_entity_poly.pdbx_strand_id
1 'polypeptide(L)'
;MKLKDSAPYLLFSAVCLGLLGIFKGAVLFHMEEYSMFSTDALWLKAFFEQPGGIIPLAGAFLVQFCYYPLLGALLMLLLLLALQRLVRAATGCGTWTAFAPSLMLVLYAARMDYGAYLPHSYGILFGPVLGALVAVGFLWLYGRCFEGKKLAPLWLALLLAAGYVAFGAFALLGALLIVVRAFCKGDKPWVLLLALAAAGFAAVFFCSYSNLVYPRINRRFAYLAGLPVRDAFRASRLFLPLVLIALSLLLTAAAPVISTKRSPSVISTKRSPSAISTKRSAPVISTKRSAWRNLPFALSLVLLFSLTYWDHNFHVQARMEKAIALDDWDRVLRLAGKDKAPTRIQVMYRNLALYRKGQLTERMFS
;
A
#
# COMPACT_ATOMS: atom_id res chain seq x y z
N MET A 1 -12.49 25.34 -3.04
CA MET A 1 -12.13 24.35 -2.00
C MET A 1 -11.62 25.12 -0.80
N LYS A 2 -12.22 24.99 0.40
CA LYS A 2 -11.79 25.77 1.58
C LYS A 2 -10.39 25.30 2.03
N LEU A 3 -9.48 26.22 2.39
CA LEU A 3 -8.08 25.95 2.76
C LEU A 3 -7.91 24.83 3.82
N LYS A 4 -8.90 24.66 4.70
CA LYS A 4 -8.91 23.66 5.76
C LYS A 4 -9.10 22.22 5.24
N ASP A 5 -9.73 22.05 4.07
CA ASP A 5 -9.96 20.74 3.45
C ASP A 5 -8.76 20.31 2.58
N SER A 6 -7.89 21.23 2.17
CA SER A 6 -6.68 20.94 1.39
C SER A 6 -5.47 20.55 2.25
N ALA A 7 -5.45 20.93 3.53
CA ALA A 7 -4.35 20.64 4.47
C ALA A 7 -3.87 19.17 4.49
N PRO A 8 -4.73 18.13 4.59
CA PRO A 8 -4.25 16.75 4.60
C PRO A 8 -3.64 16.32 3.27
N TYR A 9 -4.13 16.84 2.14
CA TYR A 9 -3.58 16.54 0.82
C TYR A 9 -2.18 17.15 0.65
N LEU A 10 -1.99 18.40 1.08
CA LEU A 10 -0.69 19.07 1.02
C LEU A 10 0.33 18.37 1.92
N LEU A 11 -0.05 18.08 3.17
CA LEU A 11 0.82 17.37 4.11
C LEU A 11 1.20 15.99 3.57
N PHE A 12 0.22 15.21 3.11
CA PHE A 12 0.47 13.88 2.54
C PHE A 12 1.38 13.96 1.31
N SER A 13 1.14 14.92 0.40
CA SER A 13 1.95 15.09 -0.81
C SER A 13 3.39 15.48 -0.47
N ALA A 14 3.59 16.41 0.47
CA ALA A 14 4.91 16.81 0.94
C ALA A 14 5.66 15.63 1.58
N VAL A 15 4.99 14.84 2.43
CA VAL A 15 5.58 13.65 3.04
C VAL A 15 5.93 12.60 1.97
N CYS A 16 5.03 12.33 1.03
CA CYS A 16 5.24 11.34 -0.02
C CYS A 16 6.40 11.73 -0.95
N LEU A 17 6.42 12.97 -1.47
CA LEU A 17 7.47 13.43 -2.38
C LEU A 17 8.80 13.64 -1.66
N GLY A 18 8.78 14.19 -0.45
CA GLY A 18 10.00 14.38 0.36
C GLY A 18 10.63 13.04 0.74
N LEU A 19 9.83 12.07 1.17
CA LEU A 19 10.34 10.77 1.59
C LEU A 19 10.72 9.89 0.40
N LEU A 20 9.82 9.70 -0.58
CA LEU A 20 10.07 8.78 -1.69
C LEU A 20 10.91 9.42 -2.80
N GLY A 21 10.57 10.63 -3.22
CA GLY A 21 11.21 11.30 -4.36
C GLY A 21 12.59 11.86 -4.03
N ILE A 22 12.78 12.42 -2.84
CA ILE A 22 14.05 13.05 -2.42
C ILE A 22 14.89 12.08 -1.59
N PHE A 23 14.38 11.65 -0.42
CA PHE A 23 15.17 10.86 0.53
C PHE A 23 15.46 9.44 0.01
N LYS A 24 14.43 8.73 -0.47
CA LYS A 24 14.55 7.37 -1.04
C LYS A 24 14.76 7.37 -2.56
N GLY A 25 15.07 8.51 -3.17
CA GLY A 25 15.12 8.64 -4.63
C GLY A 25 16.16 7.71 -5.31
N ALA A 26 17.29 7.46 -4.65
CA ALA A 26 18.29 6.50 -5.15
C ALA A 26 17.78 5.05 -5.12
N VAL A 27 16.97 4.70 -4.12
CA VAL A 27 16.34 3.36 -4.03
C VAL A 27 15.32 3.17 -5.15
N LEU A 28 14.53 4.21 -5.47
CA LEU A 28 13.60 4.15 -6.60
C LEU A 28 14.32 3.92 -7.93
N PHE A 29 15.42 4.63 -8.16
CA PHE A 29 16.26 4.41 -9.35
C PHE A 29 16.72 2.95 -9.43
N HIS A 30 17.21 2.40 -8.33
CA HIS A 30 17.73 1.04 -8.30
C HIS A 30 16.65 -0.04 -8.50
N MET A 31 15.43 0.22 -8.04
CA MET A 31 14.28 -0.66 -8.29
C MET A 31 13.94 -0.77 -9.78
N GLU A 32 14.20 0.29 -10.54
CA GLU A 32 14.01 0.28 -11.98
C GLU A 32 15.07 -0.58 -12.67
N GLU A 33 16.35 -0.40 -12.31
CA GLU A 33 17.46 -1.19 -12.87
C GLU A 33 17.27 -2.71 -12.72
N TYR A 34 16.70 -3.15 -11.59
CA TYR A 34 16.42 -4.57 -11.37
C TYR A 34 15.04 -5.05 -11.84
N SER A 35 14.17 -4.15 -12.28
CA SER A 35 12.85 -4.49 -12.81
C SER A 35 12.88 -4.46 -14.33
N MET A 36 13.40 -5.52 -14.95
CA MET A 36 13.38 -5.66 -16.40
C MET A 36 11.93 -5.71 -16.92
N PHE A 37 11.55 -4.72 -17.73
CA PHE A 37 10.28 -4.73 -18.48
C PHE A 37 10.59 -5.10 -19.93
N SER A 38 9.98 -6.19 -20.40
CA SER A 38 10.06 -6.63 -21.79
C SER A 38 8.66 -6.77 -22.38
N THR A 39 8.57 -6.81 -23.70
CA THR A 39 7.33 -7.11 -24.43
C THR A 39 7.34 -8.50 -25.04
N ASP A 40 8.38 -9.30 -24.76
CA ASP A 40 8.51 -10.67 -25.26
C ASP A 40 7.32 -11.53 -24.82
N ALA A 41 6.79 -12.33 -25.75
CA ALA A 41 5.64 -13.20 -25.49
C ALA A 41 5.89 -14.19 -24.33
N LEU A 42 7.12 -14.71 -24.21
CA LEU A 42 7.52 -15.60 -23.13
C LEU A 42 7.50 -14.89 -21.77
N TRP A 43 7.96 -13.63 -21.74
CA TRP A 43 7.97 -12.80 -20.54
C TRP A 43 6.53 -12.46 -20.12
N LEU A 44 5.68 -12.05 -21.06
CA LEU A 44 4.26 -11.77 -20.81
C LEU A 44 3.52 -13.01 -20.31
N LYS A 45 3.75 -14.18 -20.95
CA LYS A 45 3.15 -15.44 -20.53
C LYS A 45 3.46 -15.78 -19.08
N ALA A 46 4.68 -15.49 -18.60
CA ALA A 46 5.08 -15.77 -17.23
C ALA A 46 4.21 -15.06 -16.16
N PHE A 47 3.60 -13.90 -16.48
CA PHE A 47 2.66 -13.23 -15.58
C PHE A 47 1.34 -14.00 -15.45
N PHE A 48 0.87 -14.61 -16.55
CA PHE A 48 -0.38 -15.36 -16.59
C PHE A 48 -0.21 -16.85 -16.21
N GLU A 49 1.00 -17.30 -15.88
CA GLU A 49 1.26 -18.63 -15.30
C GLU A 49 0.93 -18.72 -13.80
N GLN A 50 0.42 -17.63 -13.21
CA GLN A 50 -0.13 -17.60 -11.87
C GLN A 50 -1.33 -16.63 -11.77
N PRO A 51 -2.25 -16.82 -10.81
CA PRO A 51 -3.33 -15.88 -10.56
C PRO A 51 -2.81 -14.49 -10.18
N GLY A 52 -3.51 -13.45 -10.61
CA GLY A 52 -3.18 -12.07 -10.27
C GLY A 52 -2.11 -11.42 -11.11
N GLY A 53 -1.68 -12.05 -12.22
CA GLY A 53 -0.60 -11.57 -13.11
C GLY A 53 -0.75 -10.15 -13.66
N ILE A 54 -1.98 -9.66 -13.78
CA ILE A 54 -2.27 -8.31 -14.31
C ILE A 54 -1.65 -7.22 -13.42
N ILE A 55 -1.67 -7.41 -12.10
CA ILE A 55 -1.15 -6.43 -11.14
C ILE A 55 0.38 -6.27 -11.23
N PRO A 56 1.20 -7.33 -11.12
CA PRO A 56 2.64 -7.21 -11.28
C PRO A 56 3.05 -6.81 -12.70
N LEU A 57 2.27 -7.16 -13.73
CA LEU A 57 2.50 -6.68 -15.09
C LEU A 57 2.37 -5.15 -15.19
N ALA A 58 1.25 -4.61 -14.72
CA ALA A 58 1.03 -3.16 -14.68
C ALA A 58 2.04 -2.48 -13.72
N GLY A 59 2.38 -3.12 -12.61
CA GLY A 59 3.40 -2.65 -11.69
C GLY A 59 4.78 -2.56 -12.35
N ALA A 60 5.19 -3.57 -13.11
CA ALA A 60 6.49 -3.60 -13.80
C ALA A 60 6.62 -2.48 -14.82
N PHE A 61 5.53 -2.20 -15.56
CA PHE A 61 5.46 -1.05 -16.45
C PHE A 61 5.64 0.27 -15.70
N LEU A 62 4.95 0.45 -14.57
CA LEU A 62 5.05 1.69 -13.79
C LEU A 62 6.43 1.89 -13.13
N VAL A 63 7.12 0.81 -12.77
CA VAL A 63 8.48 0.88 -12.21
C VAL A 63 9.46 1.54 -13.19
N GLN A 64 9.26 1.43 -14.51
CA GLN A 64 10.16 2.05 -15.51
C GLN A 64 10.29 3.57 -15.33
N PHE A 65 9.26 4.24 -14.82
CA PHE A 65 9.31 5.68 -14.57
C PHE A 65 10.15 6.08 -13.35
N CYS A 66 10.58 5.10 -12.54
CA CYS A 66 11.45 5.34 -11.38
C CYS A 66 12.91 5.63 -11.76
N TYR A 67 13.30 5.43 -13.03
CA TYR A 67 14.56 5.94 -13.58
C TYR A 67 14.74 7.45 -13.28
N TYR A 68 13.64 8.21 -13.34
CA TYR A 68 13.55 9.56 -12.79
C TYR A 68 12.82 9.51 -11.43
N PRO A 69 13.51 9.55 -10.29
CA PRO A 69 12.88 9.24 -8.99
C PRO A 69 11.72 10.16 -8.61
N LEU A 70 11.80 11.45 -8.97
CA LEU A 70 10.71 12.39 -8.75
C LEU A 70 9.47 12.05 -9.59
N LEU A 71 9.65 11.57 -10.83
CA LEU A 71 8.54 11.14 -11.68
C LEU A 71 7.89 9.87 -11.12
N GLY A 72 8.69 8.87 -10.74
CA GLY A 72 8.20 7.67 -10.07
C GLY A 72 7.45 7.98 -8.77
N ALA A 73 7.98 8.88 -7.94
CA ALA A 73 7.31 9.34 -6.71
C ALA A 73 6.03 10.14 -6.99
N LEU A 74 5.99 10.94 -8.06
CA LEU A 74 4.78 11.66 -8.50
C LEU A 74 3.69 10.68 -8.94
N LEU A 75 4.02 9.67 -9.75
CA LEU A 75 3.08 8.62 -10.16
C LEU A 75 2.54 7.85 -8.95
N MET A 76 3.43 7.49 -8.02
CA MET A 76 3.05 6.86 -6.75
C MET A 76 2.07 7.75 -5.96
N LEU A 77 2.38 9.04 -5.81
CA LEU A 77 1.50 10.01 -5.16
C LEU A 77 0.11 10.07 -5.82
N LEU A 78 0.04 10.14 -7.16
CA LEU A 78 -1.23 10.19 -7.88
C LEU A 78 -2.09 8.95 -7.62
N LEU A 79 -1.49 7.76 -7.65
CA LEU A 79 -2.19 6.51 -7.34
C LEU A 79 -2.67 6.45 -5.88
N LEU A 80 -1.85 6.92 -4.94
CA LEU A 80 -2.20 6.97 -3.52
C LEU A 80 -3.31 7.98 -3.22
N LEU A 81 -3.31 9.13 -3.91
CA LEU A 81 -4.41 10.11 -3.85
C LEU A 81 -5.69 9.53 -4.46
N ALA A 82 -5.59 8.80 -5.56
CA ALA A 82 -6.73 8.08 -6.15
C ALA A 82 -7.28 7.04 -5.17
N LEU A 83 -6.41 6.28 -4.50
CA LEU A 83 -6.80 5.31 -3.48
C LEU A 83 -7.51 5.98 -2.31
N GLN A 84 -6.97 7.09 -1.79
CA GLN A 84 -7.61 7.83 -0.70
C GLN A 84 -9.02 8.28 -1.07
N ARG A 85 -9.20 8.84 -2.27
CA ARG A 85 -10.51 9.28 -2.77
C ARG A 85 -11.46 8.10 -2.91
N LEU A 86 -10.97 6.98 -3.42
CA LEU A 86 -11.75 5.76 -3.60
C LEU A 86 -12.17 5.15 -2.26
N VAL A 87 -11.26 5.08 -1.28
CA VAL A 87 -11.57 4.63 0.10
C VAL A 87 -12.65 5.50 0.72
N ARG A 88 -12.53 6.82 0.59
CA ARG A 88 -13.55 7.76 1.07
C ARG A 88 -14.88 7.56 0.35
N ALA A 89 -14.86 7.41 -0.97
CA ALA A 89 -16.07 7.21 -1.77
C ALA A 89 -16.75 5.87 -1.47
N ALA A 90 -15.96 4.83 -1.21
CA ALA A 90 -16.45 3.51 -0.85
C ALA A 90 -17.05 3.55 0.55
N THR A 91 -16.28 3.96 1.56
CA THR A 91 -16.63 3.76 2.98
C THR A 91 -17.36 4.94 3.61
N GLY A 92 -17.30 6.14 3.03
CA GLY A 92 -17.84 7.36 3.64
C GLY A 92 -17.03 7.87 4.84
N CYS A 93 -15.82 7.34 5.08
CA CYS A 93 -14.98 7.77 6.20
C CYS A 93 -14.44 9.20 6.02
N GLY A 94 -13.93 9.79 7.11
CA GLY A 94 -13.39 11.15 7.06
C GLY A 94 -12.13 11.25 6.19
N THR A 95 -11.88 12.43 5.60
CA THR A 95 -10.73 12.68 4.71
C THR A 95 -9.40 12.21 5.29
N TRP A 96 -9.13 12.54 6.56
CA TRP A 96 -7.90 12.16 7.27
C TRP A 96 -7.80 10.64 7.45
N THR A 97 -8.88 9.98 7.88
CA THR A 97 -8.92 8.52 8.06
C THR A 97 -8.66 7.76 6.76
N ALA A 98 -9.20 8.27 5.65
CA ALA A 98 -9.04 7.66 4.32
C ALA A 98 -7.58 7.62 3.82
N PHE A 99 -6.69 8.45 4.39
CA PHE A 99 -5.25 8.43 4.07
C PHE A 99 -4.47 7.33 4.79
N ALA A 100 -5.03 6.67 5.80
CA ALA A 100 -4.30 5.66 6.58
C ALA A 100 -3.76 4.51 5.69
N PRO A 101 -4.55 3.90 4.77
CA PRO A 101 -4.03 2.90 3.84
C PRO A 101 -2.94 3.43 2.92
N SER A 102 -3.08 4.67 2.45
CA SER A 102 -2.10 5.30 1.58
C SER A 102 -0.77 5.54 2.28
N LEU A 103 -0.78 5.95 3.56
CA LEU A 103 0.42 6.07 4.38
C LEU A 103 1.10 4.72 4.64
N MET A 104 0.33 3.64 4.83
CA MET A 104 0.91 2.29 4.98
C MET A 104 1.53 1.78 3.67
N LEU A 105 1.01 2.19 2.51
CA LEU A 105 1.65 1.92 1.22
C LEU A 105 2.92 2.76 1.00
N VAL A 106 2.96 4.01 1.46
CA VAL A 106 4.22 4.79 1.52
C VAL A 106 5.23 4.09 2.42
N LEU A 107 4.80 3.56 3.56
CA LEU A 107 5.67 2.80 4.46
C LEU A 107 6.21 1.54 3.78
N TYR A 108 5.37 0.80 3.04
CA TYR A 108 5.81 -0.35 2.27
C TYR A 108 6.93 0.03 1.28
N ALA A 109 6.74 1.10 0.50
CA ALA A 109 7.76 1.59 -0.42
C ALA A 109 9.03 2.07 0.32
N ALA A 110 8.88 2.77 1.45
CA ALA A 110 10.00 3.30 2.22
C ALA A 110 10.83 2.21 2.94
N ARG A 111 10.24 1.03 3.18
CA ARG A 111 10.88 -0.14 3.79
C ARG A 111 11.45 -1.14 2.79
N MET A 112 11.46 -0.80 1.51
CA MET A 112 12.07 -1.66 0.50
C MET A 112 13.56 -1.87 0.73
N ASP A 113 14.28 -0.90 1.29
CA ASP A 113 15.65 -1.01 1.82
C ASP A 113 16.57 -1.94 1.00
N TYR A 114 17.30 -2.86 1.64
CA TYR A 114 18.08 -3.90 0.95
C TYR A 114 17.22 -4.90 0.17
N GLY A 115 15.90 -4.94 0.39
CA GLY A 115 14.94 -5.65 -0.45
C GLY A 115 14.92 -5.14 -1.89
N ALA A 116 15.40 -3.92 -2.15
CA ALA A 116 15.66 -3.41 -3.50
C ALA A 116 16.64 -4.23 -4.32
N TYR A 117 17.56 -4.93 -3.65
CA TYR A 117 18.62 -5.72 -4.25
C TYR A 117 18.25 -7.21 -4.37
N LEU A 118 17.05 -7.57 -3.90
CA LEU A 118 16.52 -8.93 -3.93
C LEU A 118 15.43 -9.17 -5.02
N PRO A 119 15.28 -8.44 -6.15
CA PRO A 119 14.03 -8.56 -6.90
C PRO A 119 13.90 -9.90 -7.62
N HIS A 120 13.13 -10.80 -7.02
CA HIS A 120 12.63 -12.02 -7.66
C HIS A 120 11.19 -11.85 -8.18
N SER A 121 10.58 -10.68 -7.97
CA SER A 121 9.20 -10.39 -8.38
C SER A 121 9.07 -9.03 -9.08
N TYR A 122 8.53 -9.08 -10.29
CA TYR A 122 8.28 -7.91 -11.13
C TYR A 122 7.21 -7.00 -10.52
N GLY A 123 7.38 -5.68 -10.66
CA GLY A 123 6.37 -4.69 -10.26
C GLY A 123 6.12 -4.59 -8.75
N ILE A 124 7.05 -5.07 -7.92
CA ILE A 124 6.90 -5.17 -6.47
C ILE A 124 6.53 -3.84 -5.79
N LEU A 125 7.06 -2.72 -6.29
CA LEU A 125 6.84 -1.39 -5.73
C LEU A 125 5.39 -0.90 -5.91
N PHE A 126 4.84 -1.01 -7.12
CA PHE A 126 3.50 -0.51 -7.46
C PHE A 126 2.39 -1.55 -7.28
N GLY A 127 2.73 -2.83 -7.27
CA GLY A 127 1.78 -3.95 -7.17
C GLY A 127 0.79 -3.80 -6.00
N PRO A 128 1.25 -3.61 -4.75
CA PRO A 128 0.34 -3.44 -3.61
C PRO A 128 -0.59 -2.22 -3.70
N VAL A 129 -0.16 -1.14 -4.35
CA VAL A 129 -0.99 0.06 -4.54
C VAL A 129 -2.10 -0.21 -5.56
N LEU A 130 -1.74 -0.81 -6.70
CA LEU A 130 -2.71 -1.21 -7.72
C LEU A 130 -3.69 -2.25 -7.19
N GLY A 131 -3.18 -3.24 -6.45
CA GLY A 131 -4.01 -4.24 -5.80
C GLY A 131 -4.95 -3.67 -4.75
N ALA A 132 -4.50 -2.70 -3.94
CA ALA A 132 -5.37 -1.98 -3.01
C ALA A 132 -6.45 -1.17 -3.74
N LEU A 133 -6.12 -0.50 -4.86
CA LEU A 133 -7.10 0.20 -5.71
C LEU A 133 -8.18 -0.75 -6.22
N VAL A 134 -7.78 -1.93 -6.72
CA VAL A 134 -8.72 -2.96 -7.19
C VAL A 134 -9.60 -3.46 -6.05
N ALA A 135 -9.01 -3.80 -4.90
CA ALA A 135 -9.74 -4.33 -3.74
C ALA A 135 -10.80 -3.32 -3.22
N VAL A 136 -10.43 -2.04 -3.11
CA VAL A 136 -11.37 -0.98 -2.70
C VAL A 136 -12.35 -0.66 -3.83
N GLY A 137 -11.96 -0.77 -5.10
CA GLY A 137 -12.84 -0.64 -6.25
C GLY A 137 -14.00 -1.65 -6.21
N PHE A 138 -13.71 -2.90 -5.86
CA PHE A 138 -14.75 -3.91 -5.64
C PHE A 138 -15.71 -3.55 -4.51
N LEU A 139 -15.19 -3.04 -3.38
CA LEU A 139 -16.02 -2.55 -2.27
C LEU A 139 -16.91 -1.38 -2.68
N TRP A 140 -16.36 -0.44 -3.46
CA TRP A 140 -17.10 0.71 -3.98
C TRP A 140 -18.23 0.26 -4.92
N LEU A 141 -17.94 -0.63 -5.86
CA LEU A 141 -18.92 -1.16 -6.80
C LEU A 141 -20.03 -1.94 -6.07
N TYR A 142 -19.66 -2.76 -5.08
CA TYR A 142 -20.62 -3.41 -4.19
C TYR A 142 -21.56 -2.40 -3.52
N GLY A 143 -20.98 -1.37 -2.88
CA GLY A 143 -21.74 -0.33 -2.19
C GLY A 143 -22.73 0.44 -3.08
N ARG A 144 -22.42 0.60 -4.38
CA ARG A 144 -23.27 1.30 -5.35
C ARG A 144 -24.32 0.41 -6.00
N CYS A 145 -23.92 -0.79 -6.40
CA CYS A 145 -24.72 -1.59 -7.31
C CYS A 145 -25.43 -2.76 -6.63
N PHE A 146 -24.91 -3.28 -5.52
CA PHE A 146 -25.32 -4.58 -4.97
C PHE A 146 -25.69 -4.57 -3.49
N GLU A 147 -25.30 -3.54 -2.73
CA GLU A 147 -25.59 -3.42 -1.31
C GLU A 147 -27.11 -3.50 -1.04
N GLY A 148 -27.52 -4.46 -0.19
CA GLY A 148 -28.92 -4.73 0.14
C GLY A 148 -29.75 -5.45 -0.94
N LYS A 149 -29.16 -5.80 -2.09
CA LYS A 149 -29.87 -6.47 -3.20
C LYS A 149 -29.67 -7.98 -3.17
N LYS A 150 -30.68 -8.73 -3.66
CA LYS A 150 -30.62 -10.19 -3.82
C LYS A 150 -29.51 -10.68 -4.76
N LEU A 151 -28.94 -9.79 -5.60
CA LEU A 151 -27.84 -10.08 -6.52
C LEU A 151 -26.44 -10.00 -5.87
N ALA A 152 -26.33 -9.50 -4.64
CA ALA A 152 -25.07 -9.46 -3.88
C ALA A 152 -24.28 -10.80 -3.84
N PRO A 153 -24.91 -11.98 -3.59
CA PRO A 153 -24.20 -13.26 -3.62
C PRO A 153 -23.61 -13.60 -4.97
N LEU A 154 -24.36 -13.39 -6.05
CA LEU A 154 -23.90 -13.66 -7.40
C LEU A 154 -22.70 -12.79 -7.76
N TRP A 155 -22.75 -11.50 -7.39
CA TRP A 155 -21.61 -10.59 -7.58
C TRP A 155 -20.37 -11.06 -6.83
N LEU A 156 -20.48 -11.47 -5.56
CA LEU A 156 -19.33 -11.94 -4.80
C LEU A 156 -18.76 -13.25 -5.36
N ALA A 157 -19.62 -14.18 -5.78
CA ALA A 157 -19.20 -15.41 -6.44
C ALA A 157 -18.43 -15.10 -7.74
N LEU A 158 -18.93 -14.17 -8.56
CA LEU A 158 -18.25 -13.73 -9.78
C LEU A 158 -16.91 -13.06 -9.49
N LEU A 159 -16.85 -12.20 -8.47
CA LEU A 159 -15.63 -11.55 -8.01
C LEU A 159 -14.58 -12.57 -7.57
N LEU A 160 -14.99 -13.65 -6.90
CA LEU A 160 -14.06 -14.69 -6.46
C LEU A 160 -13.66 -15.62 -7.60
N ALA A 161 -14.56 -15.92 -8.53
CA ALA A 161 -14.25 -16.75 -9.69
C ALA A 161 -13.34 -16.04 -10.70
N ALA A 162 -13.79 -14.91 -11.23
CA ALA A 162 -13.07 -14.17 -12.25
C ALA A 162 -12.03 -13.22 -11.65
N GLY A 163 -12.37 -12.54 -10.56
CA GLY A 163 -11.47 -11.56 -9.94
C GLY A 163 -10.24 -12.20 -9.30
N TYR A 164 -10.34 -13.42 -8.74
CA TYR A 164 -9.15 -14.11 -8.22
C TYR A 164 -8.18 -14.52 -9.35
N VAL A 165 -8.69 -15.02 -10.47
CA VAL A 165 -7.87 -15.30 -11.65
C VAL A 165 -7.14 -14.04 -12.12
N ALA A 166 -7.86 -12.93 -12.25
CA ALA A 166 -7.32 -11.67 -12.74
C ALA A 166 -6.38 -10.94 -11.75
N PHE A 167 -6.71 -10.93 -10.46
CA PHE A 167 -6.11 -10.05 -9.43
C PHE A 167 -5.58 -10.78 -8.19
N GLY A 168 -5.71 -12.11 -8.12
CA GLY A 168 -5.15 -12.93 -7.05
C GLY A 168 -5.69 -12.58 -5.67
N ALA A 169 -4.80 -12.52 -4.68
CA ALA A 169 -5.13 -12.24 -3.29
C ALA A 169 -5.83 -10.89 -3.06
N PHE A 170 -5.67 -9.92 -3.96
CA PHE A 170 -6.37 -8.63 -3.85
C PHE A 170 -7.88 -8.75 -4.09
N ALA A 171 -8.33 -9.72 -4.89
CA ALA A 171 -9.75 -10.03 -5.00
C ALA A 171 -10.30 -10.63 -3.70
N LEU A 172 -9.53 -11.51 -3.05
CA LEU A 172 -9.88 -12.05 -1.73
C LEU A 172 -9.96 -10.93 -0.68
N LEU A 173 -9.03 -9.98 -0.71
CA LEU A 173 -9.09 -8.79 0.15
C LEU A 173 -10.34 -7.94 -0.14
N GLY A 174 -10.69 -7.71 -1.40
CA GLY A 174 -11.92 -7.02 -1.78
C GLY A 174 -13.18 -7.72 -1.25
N ALA A 175 -13.24 -9.05 -1.38
CA ALA A 175 -14.32 -9.86 -0.80
C ALA A 175 -14.39 -9.73 0.72
N LEU A 176 -13.24 -9.81 1.40
CA LEU A 176 -13.16 -9.63 2.86
C LEU A 176 -13.65 -8.25 3.30
N LEU A 177 -13.28 -7.18 2.59
CA LEU A 177 -13.75 -5.83 2.87
C LEU A 177 -15.28 -5.71 2.73
N ILE A 178 -15.86 -6.36 1.71
CA ILE A 178 -17.32 -6.42 1.51
C ILE A 178 -17.99 -7.15 2.69
N VAL A 179 -17.46 -8.31 3.08
CA VAL A 179 -17.97 -9.10 4.23
C VAL A 179 -17.92 -8.29 5.52
N VAL A 180 -16.80 -7.63 5.82
CA VAL A 180 -16.65 -6.79 7.02
C VAL A 180 -17.67 -5.65 7.01
N ARG A 181 -17.84 -4.96 5.88
CA ARG A 181 -18.83 -3.88 5.75
C ARG A 181 -20.25 -4.38 6.00
N ALA A 182 -20.63 -5.48 5.37
CA ALA A 182 -21.97 -6.04 5.49
C ALA A 182 -22.24 -6.54 6.92
N PHE A 183 -21.25 -7.19 7.55
CA PHE A 183 -21.32 -7.60 8.95
C PHE A 183 -21.50 -6.41 9.90
N CYS A 184 -20.73 -5.35 9.72
CA CYS A 184 -20.86 -4.14 10.53
C CYS A 184 -22.26 -3.52 10.42
N LYS A 185 -22.86 -3.49 9.21
CA LYS A 185 -24.21 -2.98 8.97
C LYS A 185 -25.32 -3.85 9.55
N GLY A 186 -25.06 -5.12 9.88
CA GLY A 186 -26.02 -6.00 10.55
C GLY A 186 -26.80 -6.93 9.62
N ASP A 187 -26.33 -7.15 8.39
CA ASP A 187 -26.96 -8.05 7.42
C ASP A 187 -26.55 -9.52 7.69
N LYS A 188 -27.17 -10.16 8.70
CA LYS A 188 -26.56 -11.34 9.36
C LYS A 188 -26.63 -12.72 8.65
N PRO A 189 -27.70 -13.17 7.96
CA PRO A 189 -27.74 -14.56 7.48
C PRO A 189 -27.16 -14.75 6.06
N TRP A 190 -27.35 -13.81 5.14
CA TRP A 190 -26.88 -13.95 3.75
C TRP A 190 -25.37 -13.78 3.62
N VAL A 191 -24.76 -12.92 4.45
CA VAL A 191 -23.29 -12.70 4.47
C VAL A 191 -22.53 -13.96 4.90
N LEU A 192 -23.12 -14.78 5.78
CA LEU A 192 -22.54 -16.05 6.21
C LEU A 192 -22.59 -17.11 5.10
N LEU A 193 -23.70 -17.19 4.36
CA LEU A 193 -23.85 -18.02 3.16
C LEU A 193 -22.95 -17.57 2.00
N LEU A 194 -22.78 -16.25 1.82
CA LEU A 194 -21.82 -15.67 0.87
C LEU A 194 -20.37 -16.01 1.24
N ALA A 195 -20.01 -15.93 2.53
CA ALA A 195 -18.68 -16.27 3.03
C ALA A 195 -18.39 -17.77 2.93
N LEU A 196 -19.38 -18.62 3.17
CA LEU A 196 -19.27 -20.08 3.00
C LEU A 196 -19.20 -20.50 1.53
N ALA A 197 -19.96 -19.87 0.64
CA ALA A 197 -19.88 -20.11 -0.80
C ALA A 197 -18.55 -19.64 -1.39
N ALA A 198 -18.04 -18.49 -0.91
CA ALA A 198 -16.71 -17.97 -1.21
C ALA A 198 -15.59 -18.93 -0.78
N ALA A 199 -15.69 -19.44 0.45
CA ALA A 199 -14.75 -20.41 0.99
C ALA A 199 -14.82 -21.76 0.27
N GLY A 200 -16.02 -22.21 -0.12
CA GLY A 200 -16.24 -23.43 -0.90
C GLY A 200 -15.71 -23.34 -2.33
N PHE A 201 -15.94 -22.21 -3.03
CA PHE A 201 -15.40 -21.97 -4.36
C PHE A 201 -13.86 -21.89 -4.35
N ALA A 202 -13.29 -21.18 -3.37
CA ALA A 202 -11.85 -21.18 -3.15
C ALA A 202 -11.35 -22.61 -2.89
N ALA A 203 -11.96 -23.37 -1.97
CA ALA A 203 -11.54 -24.73 -1.65
C ALA A 203 -11.57 -25.68 -2.87
N VAL A 204 -12.61 -25.65 -3.70
CA VAL A 204 -12.74 -26.52 -4.89
C VAL A 204 -11.78 -26.10 -6.03
N PHE A 205 -11.64 -24.80 -6.28
CA PHE A 205 -10.73 -24.29 -7.32
C PHE A 205 -9.25 -24.51 -6.93
N PHE A 206 -8.90 -24.30 -5.66
CA PHE A 206 -7.54 -24.46 -5.15
C PHE A 206 -7.09 -25.92 -5.04
N CYS A 207 -7.98 -26.84 -4.66
CA CYS A 207 -7.63 -28.25 -4.48
C CYS A 207 -7.53 -29.04 -5.80
N SER A 208 -8.23 -28.64 -6.88
CA SER A 208 -8.35 -29.48 -8.09
C SER A 208 -7.79 -28.86 -9.38
N TYR A 209 -7.74 -27.54 -9.56
CA TYR A 209 -7.49 -26.91 -10.88
C TYR A 209 -6.12 -26.22 -11.02
N SER A 210 -5.41 -26.01 -9.92
CA SER A 210 -4.22 -25.15 -9.84
C SER A 210 -3.01 -25.67 -10.64
N ASN A 211 -2.78 -26.98 -10.71
CA ASN A 211 -1.61 -27.54 -11.42
C ASN A 211 -1.78 -27.68 -12.94
N LEU A 212 -3.02 -27.77 -13.44
CA LEU A 212 -3.29 -27.91 -14.88
C LEU A 212 -3.16 -26.56 -15.61
N VAL A 213 -3.53 -25.47 -14.93
CA VAL A 213 -3.57 -24.12 -15.52
C VAL A 213 -2.41 -23.25 -15.03
N TYR A 214 -1.97 -23.39 -13.77
CA TYR A 214 -0.97 -22.52 -13.15
C TYR A 214 0.22 -23.34 -12.60
N PRO A 215 1.20 -23.69 -13.46
CA PRO A 215 2.31 -24.55 -13.06
C PRO A 215 3.23 -23.93 -11.99
N ARG A 216 3.19 -22.60 -11.78
CA ARG A 216 4.07 -21.89 -10.83
C ARG A 216 3.49 -21.68 -9.44
N ILE A 217 2.25 -22.09 -9.17
CA ILE A 217 1.60 -21.80 -7.89
C ILE A 217 2.01 -22.79 -6.80
N ASN A 218 2.49 -22.27 -5.66
CA ASN A 218 2.73 -23.09 -4.48
C ASN A 218 1.40 -23.31 -3.73
N ARG A 219 0.94 -24.57 -3.65
CA ARG A 219 -0.33 -24.96 -3.01
C ARG A 219 -0.48 -24.42 -1.58
N ARG A 220 0.61 -24.36 -0.82
CA ARG A 220 0.59 -23.87 0.57
C ARG A 220 0.29 -22.38 0.68
N PHE A 221 0.56 -21.59 -0.37
CA PHE A 221 0.45 -20.12 -0.36
C PHE A 221 -0.48 -19.62 -1.47
N ALA A 222 -1.38 -20.46 -1.96
CA ALA A 222 -2.22 -20.11 -3.10
C ALA A 222 -3.14 -18.91 -2.78
N TYR A 223 -3.60 -18.78 -1.54
CA TYR A 223 -4.35 -17.60 -1.06
C TYR A 223 -3.56 -16.28 -1.06
N LEU A 224 -2.23 -16.36 -1.22
CA LEU A 224 -1.32 -15.21 -1.32
C LEU A 224 -0.82 -14.99 -2.76
N ALA A 225 -1.36 -15.71 -3.75
CA ALA A 225 -0.98 -15.54 -5.15
C ALA A 225 -1.20 -14.09 -5.60
N GLY A 226 -0.26 -13.55 -6.38
CA GLY A 226 -0.26 -12.16 -6.82
C GLY A 226 0.26 -11.17 -5.77
N LEU A 227 0.45 -11.55 -4.51
CA LEU A 227 1.23 -10.76 -3.57
C LEU A 227 2.73 -11.10 -3.72
N PRO A 228 3.63 -10.15 -3.43
CA PRO A 228 5.07 -10.40 -3.40
C PRO A 228 5.49 -11.19 -2.14
N VAL A 229 4.88 -12.35 -1.91
CA VAL A 229 4.94 -13.10 -0.65
C VAL A 229 5.94 -14.27 -0.67
N ARG A 230 6.32 -14.79 -1.85
CA ARG A 230 7.42 -15.77 -1.95
C ARG A 230 8.70 -15.24 -1.31
N ASP A 231 8.90 -13.92 -1.35
CA ASP A 231 10.03 -13.24 -0.73
C ASP A 231 9.71 -12.78 0.71
N ALA A 232 8.45 -12.46 1.04
CA ALA A 232 8.06 -11.95 2.37
C ALA A 232 8.21 -12.94 3.53
N PHE A 233 8.11 -14.25 3.29
CA PHE A 233 8.35 -15.27 4.35
C PHE A 233 9.84 -15.44 4.68
N ARG A 234 10.75 -15.17 3.74
CA ARG A 234 12.20 -15.16 3.98
C ARG A 234 12.70 -13.78 4.42
N ALA A 235 12.10 -12.72 3.89
CA ALA A 235 12.33 -11.33 4.25
C ALA A 235 11.16 -10.81 5.10
N SER A 236 11.13 -11.21 6.38
CA SER A 236 10.12 -10.84 7.39
C SER A 236 9.79 -9.33 7.46
N ARG A 237 10.68 -8.49 6.94
CA ARG A 237 10.58 -7.02 6.93
C ARG A 237 9.53 -6.47 5.95
N LEU A 238 9.25 -7.15 4.83
CA LEU A 238 8.25 -6.70 3.83
C LEU A 238 6.83 -7.19 4.15
N PHE A 239 6.71 -8.21 4.99
CA PHE A 239 5.41 -8.76 5.38
C PHE A 239 4.63 -7.79 6.30
N LEU A 240 5.33 -7.15 7.25
CA LEU A 240 4.69 -6.26 8.22
C LEU A 240 3.91 -5.10 7.55
N PRO A 241 4.48 -4.32 6.60
CA PRO A 241 3.71 -3.28 5.95
C PRO A 241 2.50 -3.81 5.15
N LEU A 242 2.61 -4.98 4.51
CA LEU A 242 1.46 -5.60 3.81
C LEU A 242 0.31 -5.92 4.78
N VAL A 243 0.62 -6.44 5.97
CA VAL A 243 -0.38 -6.67 7.03
C VAL A 243 -0.99 -5.34 7.49
N LEU A 244 -0.17 -4.31 7.70
CA LEU A 244 -0.65 -2.98 8.10
C LEU A 244 -1.55 -2.34 7.04
N ILE A 245 -1.26 -2.53 5.74
CA ILE A 245 -2.12 -2.10 4.64
C ILE A 245 -3.48 -2.79 4.75
N ALA A 246 -3.51 -4.12 4.83
CA ALA A 246 -4.77 -4.88 4.95
C ALA A 246 -5.57 -4.46 6.20
N LEU A 247 -4.92 -4.34 7.36
CA LEU A 247 -5.54 -3.90 8.61
C LEU A 247 -6.15 -2.49 8.47
N SER A 248 -5.39 -1.54 7.91
CA SER A 248 -5.86 -0.17 7.73
C SER A 248 -7.07 -0.09 6.80
N LEU A 249 -7.12 -0.89 5.73
CA LEU A 249 -8.27 -1.00 4.84
C LEU A 249 -9.49 -1.59 5.57
N LEU A 250 -9.32 -2.67 6.34
CA LEU A 250 -10.39 -3.28 7.14
C LEU A 250 -10.95 -2.29 8.18
N LEU A 251 -10.08 -1.56 8.88
CA LEU A 251 -10.49 -0.53 9.83
C LEU A 251 -11.28 0.59 9.15
N THR A 252 -10.87 1.03 7.95
CA THR A 252 -11.61 2.05 7.21
C THR A 252 -12.97 1.54 6.70
N ALA A 253 -13.07 0.27 6.31
CA ALA A 253 -14.33 -0.36 5.91
C ALA A 253 -15.33 -0.48 7.07
N ALA A 254 -14.85 -0.67 8.30
CA ALA A 254 -15.68 -0.75 9.51
C ALA A 254 -16.05 0.62 10.12
N ALA A 255 -15.26 1.67 9.84
CA ALA A 255 -15.38 3.00 10.45
C ALA A 255 -16.78 3.66 10.45
N PRO A 256 -17.57 3.67 9.36
CA PRO A 256 -18.86 4.38 9.34
C PRO A 256 -19.91 3.79 10.31
N VAL A 257 -19.79 2.52 10.71
CA VAL A 257 -20.76 1.84 11.58
C VAL A 257 -20.41 1.98 13.07
N ILE A 258 -19.11 2.00 13.39
CA ILE A 258 -18.64 2.14 14.79
C ILE A 258 -19.00 3.53 15.33
N SER A 259 -19.04 4.55 14.47
CA SER A 259 -19.39 5.92 14.84
C SER A 259 -20.88 6.14 15.12
N THR A 260 -21.78 5.31 14.58
CA THR A 260 -23.24 5.46 14.73
C THR A 260 -23.81 4.60 15.86
N LYS A 261 -23.24 3.41 16.14
CA LYS A 261 -23.72 2.51 17.20
C LYS A 261 -23.41 2.94 18.65
N ARG A 262 -22.60 3.98 18.85
CA ARG A 262 -22.21 4.48 20.20
C ARG A 262 -23.06 5.65 20.73
N SER A 263 -24.23 5.92 20.15
CA SER A 263 -25.21 6.81 20.78
C SER A 263 -26.21 5.96 21.56
N PRO A 264 -26.25 5.99 22.90
CA PRO A 264 -27.44 5.52 23.59
C PRO A 264 -28.60 6.40 23.12
N SER A 265 -29.63 5.78 22.56
CA SER A 265 -30.92 6.43 22.33
C SER A 265 -31.44 6.85 23.70
N VAL A 266 -31.38 8.14 24.00
CA VAL A 266 -32.15 8.71 25.10
C VAL A 266 -33.61 8.51 24.72
N ILE A 267 -34.25 7.56 25.39
CA ILE A 267 -35.67 7.27 25.30
C ILE A 267 -36.39 8.54 25.74
N SER A 268 -36.99 9.25 24.78
CA SER A 268 -37.91 10.35 25.06
C SER A 268 -39.29 9.74 25.37
N THR A 269 -39.64 9.66 26.65
CA THR A 269 -41.02 9.49 27.10
C THR A 269 -41.65 10.88 27.32
N LYS A 270 -42.88 11.03 26.81
CA LYS A 270 -43.67 12.27 26.74
C LYS A 270 -44.31 12.68 28.08
N ARG A 271 -44.33 13.99 28.40
CA ARG A 271 -45.53 14.87 28.65
C ARG A 271 -45.22 16.08 29.59
N SER A 272 -45.32 17.30 29.00
CA SER A 272 -45.81 18.66 29.42
C SER A 272 -46.14 19.02 30.89
N PRO A 273 -46.39 20.31 31.24
CA PRO A 273 -45.58 21.54 31.16
C PRO A 273 -45.52 22.34 32.51
N SER A 274 -44.50 23.19 32.73
CA SER A 274 -44.60 24.49 33.44
C SER A 274 -43.24 25.04 33.91
N ALA A 275 -43.18 26.38 34.00
CA ALA A 275 -42.30 27.24 34.81
C ALA A 275 -40.84 27.53 34.37
N ILE A 276 -40.68 28.74 33.82
CA ILE A 276 -39.76 29.83 34.24
C ILE A 276 -38.27 29.50 34.50
N SER A 277 -37.43 30.08 33.62
CA SER A 277 -36.10 30.67 33.85
C SER A 277 -35.02 29.84 34.57
N THR A 278 -33.92 29.54 33.88
CA THR A 278 -32.62 30.24 34.06
C THR A 278 -31.51 29.61 33.22
N LYS A 279 -30.65 30.47 32.67
CA LYS A 279 -29.27 30.22 32.20
C LYS A 279 -29.09 29.25 31.02
N ARG A 280 -28.95 29.86 29.85
CA ARG A 280 -28.32 29.33 28.64
C ARG A 280 -26.84 29.01 28.92
N SER A 281 -26.52 27.83 29.44
CA SER A 281 -25.18 27.28 29.39
C SER A 281 -25.04 26.48 28.09
N ALA A 282 -24.18 26.97 27.20
CA ALA A 282 -23.81 26.26 25.98
C ALA A 282 -23.20 24.90 26.33
N PRO A 283 -23.55 23.80 25.65
CA PRO A 283 -22.94 22.52 25.93
C PRO A 283 -21.49 22.52 25.41
N VAL A 284 -20.54 22.61 26.35
CA VAL A 284 -19.10 22.35 26.16
C VAL A 284 -18.88 20.85 26.00
N ILE A 285 -19.46 20.22 24.98
CA ILE A 285 -19.23 18.81 24.63
C ILE A 285 -19.23 18.68 23.10
N SER A 286 -18.24 19.27 22.42
CA SER A 286 -18.04 19.06 20.98
C SER A 286 -16.59 18.85 20.55
N THR A 287 -15.60 19.10 21.42
CA THR A 287 -14.18 19.02 21.08
C THR A 287 -13.60 17.61 21.18
N LYS A 288 -14.05 16.77 22.13
CA LYS A 288 -13.53 15.39 22.29
C LYS A 288 -13.90 14.46 21.13
N ARG A 289 -15.02 14.66 20.42
CA ARG A 289 -15.45 13.81 19.30
C ARG A 289 -14.61 14.01 18.02
N SER A 290 -13.92 15.15 17.91
CA SER A 290 -13.07 15.50 16.75
C SER A 290 -11.69 14.82 16.79
N ALA A 291 -11.13 14.59 17.97
CA ALA A 291 -9.76 14.06 18.12
C ALA A 291 -9.65 12.60 17.64
N TRP A 292 -10.62 11.75 18.00
CA TRP A 292 -10.63 10.33 17.63
C TRP A 292 -10.80 10.10 16.11
N ARG A 293 -11.38 11.07 15.39
CA ARG A 293 -11.58 10.97 13.93
C ARG A 293 -10.26 11.05 13.16
N ASN A 294 -9.27 11.77 13.67
CA ASN A 294 -7.97 11.96 13.02
C ASN A 294 -6.90 10.99 13.54
N LEU A 295 -7.19 10.22 14.59
CA LEU A 295 -6.27 9.28 15.21
C LEU A 295 -5.68 8.26 14.22
N PRO A 296 -6.43 7.65 13.29
CA PRO A 296 -5.86 6.69 12.34
C PRO A 296 -4.80 7.32 11.43
N PHE A 297 -4.98 8.59 11.05
CA PHE A 297 -3.99 9.32 10.25
C PHE A 297 -2.72 9.58 11.05
N ALA A 298 -2.87 10.14 12.26
CA ALA A 298 -1.73 10.47 13.12
C ALA A 298 -0.93 9.20 13.47
N LEU A 299 -1.60 8.10 13.83
CA LEU A 299 -0.97 6.83 14.09
C LEU A 299 -0.25 6.28 12.85
N SER A 300 -0.87 6.37 11.67
CA SER A 300 -0.25 5.95 10.41
C SER A 300 1.01 6.76 10.09
N LEU A 301 1.01 8.06 10.40
CA LEU A 301 2.15 8.93 10.21
C LEU A 301 3.29 8.58 11.18
N VAL A 302 2.97 8.36 12.46
CA VAL A 302 3.96 7.90 13.46
C VAL A 302 4.56 6.56 13.03
N LEU A 303 3.74 5.58 12.68
CA LEU A 303 4.21 4.28 12.19
C LEU A 303 5.08 4.42 10.94
N LEU A 304 4.72 5.30 10.00
CA LEU A 304 5.54 5.59 8.83
C LEU A 304 6.94 6.03 9.23
N PHE A 305 7.07 7.07 10.06
CA PHE A 305 8.38 7.61 10.43
C PHE A 305 9.18 6.66 11.34
N SER A 306 8.52 5.99 12.29
CA SER A 306 9.16 5.07 13.24
C SER A 306 9.66 3.78 12.58
N LEU A 307 8.98 3.29 11.54
CA LEU A 307 9.33 2.03 10.87
C LEU A 307 10.09 2.24 9.56
N THR A 308 10.25 3.48 9.09
CA THR A 308 11.10 3.80 7.95
C THR A 308 12.56 3.49 8.29
N TYR A 309 13.31 2.99 7.32
CA TYR A 309 14.73 2.72 7.47
C TYR A 309 15.59 3.95 7.17
N TRP A 310 16.26 4.44 8.20
CA TRP A 310 17.02 5.70 8.22
C TRP A 310 18.54 5.52 8.16
N ASP A 311 19.03 4.31 7.91
CA ASP A 311 20.47 4.01 7.87
C ASP A 311 21.21 4.89 6.86
N HIS A 312 22.09 5.75 7.36
CA HIS A 312 22.84 6.70 6.56
C HIS A 312 23.73 6.03 5.53
N ASN A 313 24.42 4.96 5.93
CA ASN A 313 25.40 4.27 5.10
C ASN A 313 24.72 3.63 3.89
N PHE A 314 23.54 3.03 4.11
CA PHE A 314 22.71 2.50 3.04
C PHE A 314 22.32 3.58 2.01
N HIS A 315 21.84 4.74 2.47
CA HIS A 315 21.43 5.84 1.57
C HIS A 315 22.60 6.49 0.85
N VAL A 316 23.79 6.54 1.46
CA VAL A 316 25.01 6.96 0.78
C VAL A 316 25.40 5.93 -0.28
N GLN A 317 25.39 4.64 0.07
CA GLN A 317 25.72 3.56 -0.87
C GLN A 317 24.82 3.59 -2.10
N ALA A 318 23.49 3.62 -1.92
CA ALA A 318 22.55 3.69 -3.05
C ALA A 318 22.76 4.95 -3.93
N ARG A 319 23.14 6.08 -3.33
CA ARG A 319 23.47 7.30 -4.08
C ARG A 319 24.79 7.19 -4.85
N MET A 320 25.77 6.46 -4.32
CA MET A 320 27.02 6.15 -5.01
C MET A 320 26.77 5.22 -6.20
N GLU A 321 25.97 4.16 -6.02
CA GLU A 321 25.58 3.23 -7.09
C GLU A 321 24.88 3.97 -8.23
N LYS A 322 23.91 4.83 -7.91
CA LYS A 322 23.28 5.68 -8.92
C LYS A 322 24.29 6.57 -9.66
N ALA A 323 25.28 7.14 -8.95
CA ALA A 323 26.30 7.96 -9.59
C ALA A 323 27.22 7.14 -10.51
N ILE A 324 27.54 5.90 -10.11
CA ILE A 324 28.30 4.95 -10.93
C ILE A 324 27.52 4.60 -12.21
N ALA A 325 26.23 4.28 -12.09
CA ALA A 325 25.37 3.96 -13.23
C ALA A 325 25.25 5.12 -14.26
N LEU A 326 25.49 6.36 -13.81
CA LEU A 326 25.48 7.57 -14.64
C LEU A 326 26.90 8.04 -15.03
N ASP A 327 27.94 7.22 -14.79
CA ASP A 327 29.35 7.55 -15.01
C ASP A 327 29.83 8.87 -14.34
N ASP A 328 29.16 9.32 -13.28
CA ASP A 328 29.50 10.53 -12.51
C ASP A 328 30.49 10.18 -11.37
N TRP A 329 31.72 9.87 -11.76
CA TRP A 329 32.79 9.47 -10.84
C TRP A 329 33.16 10.55 -9.81
N ASP A 330 33.04 11.84 -10.16
CA ASP A 330 33.32 12.94 -9.23
C ASP A 330 32.30 12.98 -8.09
N ARG A 331 31.04 12.68 -8.39
CA ARG A 331 30.00 12.55 -7.37
C ARG A 331 30.24 11.36 -6.45
N VAL A 332 30.73 10.23 -6.96
CA VAL A 332 31.09 9.07 -6.13
C VAL A 332 32.16 9.46 -5.10
N LEU A 333 33.23 10.15 -5.53
CA LEU A 333 34.29 10.62 -4.63
C LEU A 333 33.79 11.63 -3.59
N ARG A 334 32.94 12.58 -4.00
CA ARG A 334 32.31 13.56 -3.08
C ARG A 334 31.40 12.91 -2.03
N LEU A 335 30.75 11.80 -2.37
CA LEU A 335 29.89 11.07 -1.45
C LEU A 335 30.72 10.21 -0.49
N ALA A 336 31.75 9.54 -0.98
CA ALA A 336 32.63 8.69 -0.17
C ALA A 336 33.40 9.48 0.91
N GLY A 337 33.82 10.72 0.62
CA GLY A 337 34.61 11.54 1.55
C GLY A 337 33.83 12.13 2.74
N LYS A 338 32.53 11.86 2.87
CA LYS A 338 31.67 12.46 3.92
C LYS A 338 31.48 11.57 5.14
N ASP A 339 31.69 10.27 5.01
CA ASP A 339 31.33 9.30 6.04
C ASP A 339 32.51 9.00 6.99
N LYS A 340 32.27 9.07 8.30
CA LYS A 340 33.28 8.77 9.33
C LYS A 340 33.60 7.27 9.46
N ALA A 341 32.67 6.41 9.06
CA ALA A 341 32.78 4.95 9.15
C ALA A 341 32.16 4.30 7.90
N PRO A 342 32.86 4.37 6.75
CA PRO A 342 32.33 3.86 5.49
C PRO A 342 32.25 2.34 5.48
N THR A 343 31.26 1.79 4.77
CA THR A 343 31.13 0.35 4.56
C THR A 343 32.18 -0.14 3.55
N ARG A 344 32.46 -1.45 3.55
CA ARG A 344 33.38 -2.06 2.57
C ARG A 344 32.99 -1.77 1.12
N ILE A 345 31.68 -1.77 0.84
CA ILE A 345 31.15 -1.48 -0.50
C ILE A 345 31.40 -0.02 -0.88
N GLN A 346 31.18 0.93 0.03
CA GLN A 346 31.47 2.34 -0.23
C GLN A 346 32.97 2.57 -0.50
N VAL A 347 33.87 1.92 0.26
CA VAL A 347 35.31 1.96 0.01
C VAL A 347 35.66 1.38 -1.36
N MET A 348 35.04 0.25 -1.74
CA MET A 348 35.22 -0.35 -3.06
C MET A 348 34.78 0.61 -4.18
N TYR A 349 33.62 1.25 -4.06
CA TYR A 349 33.14 2.25 -5.01
C TYR A 349 34.04 3.48 -5.11
N ARG A 350 34.58 3.95 -3.97
CA ARG A 350 35.59 5.01 -3.96
C ARG A 350 36.83 4.59 -4.74
N ASN A 351 37.37 3.41 -4.49
CA ASN A 351 38.57 2.90 -5.17
C ASN A 351 38.31 2.72 -6.67
N LEU A 352 37.14 2.21 -7.05
CA LEU A 352 36.73 2.13 -8.45
C LEU A 352 36.71 3.52 -9.12
N ALA A 353 36.16 4.53 -8.44
CA ALA A 353 36.13 5.90 -8.96
C ALA A 353 37.53 6.51 -9.07
N LEU A 354 38.42 6.29 -8.09
CA LEU A 354 39.81 6.71 -8.16
C LEU A 354 40.57 6.03 -9.32
N TYR A 355 40.33 4.74 -9.54
CA TYR A 355 40.89 4.00 -10.66
C TYR A 355 40.45 4.59 -12.00
N ARG A 356 39.14 4.80 -12.19
CA ARG A 356 38.57 5.42 -13.40
C ARG A 356 39.12 6.82 -13.68
N LYS A 357 39.53 7.54 -12.64
CA LYS A 357 40.13 8.88 -12.71
C LYS A 357 41.67 8.88 -12.78
N GLY A 358 42.32 7.71 -12.71
CA GLY A 358 43.78 7.60 -12.68
C GLY A 358 44.45 8.08 -11.38
N GLN A 359 43.69 8.26 -10.29
CA GLN A 359 44.15 8.81 -9.00
C GLN A 359 44.32 7.74 -7.91
N LEU A 360 44.21 6.46 -8.27
CA LEU A 360 44.16 5.35 -7.32
C LEU A 360 45.42 5.26 -6.46
N THR A 361 46.59 5.28 -7.10
CA THR A 361 47.88 5.13 -6.41
C THR A 361 48.23 6.32 -5.52
N GLU A 362 47.72 7.51 -5.86
CA GLU A 362 47.98 8.75 -5.13
C GLU A 362 47.06 8.92 -3.91
N ARG A 363 45.80 8.48 -4.02
CA ARG A 363 44.73 8.86 -3.07
C ARG A 363 44.00 7.70 -2.40
N MET A 364 44.45 6.46 -2.57
CA MET A 364 43.82 5.29 -1.94
C MET A 364 43.96 5.31 -0.40
N PHE A 365 45.12 5.73 0.11
CA PHE A 365 45.45 5.67 1.54
C PHE A 365 45.25 6.99 2.30
N SER A 366 45.04 8.10 1.57
CA SER A 366 44.62 9.39 2.11
C SER A 366 43.12 9.43 2.31
#